data_AF-A0A531MER4-F1
#
_entry.id   AF-A0A531MER4-F1
#
_cell.length_a   1.000
_cell.length_b   1.000
_cell.length_c   1.000
_cell.angle_alpha   90.00
_cell.angle_beta   90.00
_cell.angle_gamma   90.00
#
_symmetry.space_group_name_H-M   'P 1'
#
loop_
_entity.id
_entity.type
_entity.pdbx_description
1 polymer ?
#
loop_
_entity_poly.entity_id
_entity_poly.type
_entity_poly.pdbx_seq_one_letter_code
_entity_poly.pdbx_strand_id
1 'polypeptide(L)'
;MFSVKVLASAAMALAITAASASAQVVVSSKIDTEGGVLGNIIQLVLNANNIKTTDRIQLGGTPVVRKAITAGEIDIYPEYTGNAAFFFEKADDPAWKDAAKAYETAKKLDYDANKIVWLSPAPANNTWAIALRKEVTDENKL
;
A
#
# COMPACT_ATOMS: atom_id res chain seq x y z
N MET A 1 42.61 -31.92 -8.79
CA MET A 1 41.87 -32.66 -7.76
C MET A 1 41.36 -31.64 -6.75
N PHE A 2 40.12 -31.14 -6.91
CA PHE A 2 39.58 -30.16 -5.97
C PHE A 2 39.44 -30.83 -4.59
N SER A 3 40.01 -30.20 -3.56
CA SER A 3 39.99 -30.75 -2.21
C SER A 3 38.55 -30.86 -1.70
N VAL A 4 38.22 -31.95 -1.01
CA VAL A 4 36.88 -32.22 -0.44
C VAL A 4 36.35 -31.03 0.38
N LYS A 5 37.25 -30.26 1.00
CA LYS A 5 36.91 -29.04 1.75
C LYS A 5 36.36 -27.90 0.87
N VAL A 6 36.83 -27.77 -0.37
CA VAL A 6 36.39 -26.74 -1.33
C VAL A 6 35.01 -27.07 -1.90
N LEU A 7 34.73 -28.37 -2.13
CA LEU A 7 33.41 -28.84 -2.56
C LEU A 7 32.36 -28.69 -1.46
N ALA A 8 32.72 -28.96 -0.20
CA ALA A 8 31.81 -28.81 0.94
C ALA A 8 31.44 -27.34 1.22
N SER A 9 32.38 -26.41 1.07
CA SER A 9 32.14 -24.97 1.28
C SER A 9 31.30 -24.35 0.15
N ALA A 10 31.49 -24.78 -1.10
CA ALA A 10 30.63 -24.38 -2.21
C ALA A 10 29.19 -24.91 -2.06
N ALA A 11 29.01 -26.13 -1.58
CA ALA A 11 27.68 -26.70 -1.34
C ALA A 11 26.94 -25.99 -0.19
N MET A 12 27.66 -25.57 0.85
CA MET A 12 27.10 -24.77 1.96
C MET A 12 26.66 -23.38 1.48
N ALA A 13 27.46 -22.72 0.64
CA ALA A 13 27.09 -21.43 0.05
C ALA A 13 25.90 -21.54 -0.92
N LEU A 14 25.78 -22.64 -1.66
CA LEU A 14 24.59 -22.92 -2.48
C LEU A 14 23.35 -23.23 -1.62
N ALA A 15 23.50 -23.95 -0.50
CA ALA A 15 22.38 -24.24 0.40
C ALA A 15 21.84 -22.98 1.11
N ILE A 16 22.73 -22.04 1.45
CA ILE A 16 22.35 -20.74 2.04
C ILE A 16 21.66 -19.83 1.02
N THR A 17 22.01 -19.93 -0.27
CA THR A 17 21.34 -19.17 -1.35
C THR A 17 20.06 -19.83 -1.86
N ALA A 18 19.91 -21.15 -1.69
CA ALA A 18 18.71 -21.93 -2.02
C ALA A 18 17.61 -21.86 -0.94
N ALA A 19 17.92 -21.33 0.25
CA ALA A 19 16.90 -20.80 1.15
C ALA A 19 16.37 -19.50 0.53
N SER A 20 15.59 -19.62 -0.54
CA SER A 20 14.82 -18.52 -1.09
C SER A 20 14.01 -17.94 0.07
N ALA A 21 14.39 -16.74 0.50
CA ALA A 21 13.65 -15.97 1.47
C ALA A 21 12.28 -15.68 0.84
N SER A 22 11.34 -16.60 1.03
CA SER A 22 9.92 -16.36 0.84
C SER A 22 9.48 -15.45 1.97
N ALA A 23 9.96 -14.20 1.95
CA ALA A 23 9.47 -13.16 2.83
C ALA A 23 7.96 -13.02 2.55
N GLN A 24 7.16 -13.29 3.57
CA GLN A 24 5.72 -13.24 3.49
C GLN A 24 5.28 -11.77 3.39
N VAL A 25 4.41 -11.45 2.43
CA VAL A 25 3.97 -10.06 2.21
C VAL A 25 3.15 -9.59 3.41
N VAL A 26 3.59 -8.54 4.08
CA VAL A 26 2.90 -7.97 5.24
C VAL A 26 1.83 -6.99 4.76
N VAL A 27 0.57 -7.41 4.81
CA VAL A 27 -0.59 -6.62 4.41
C VAL A 27 -1.08 -5.80 5.59
N SER A 28 -1.29 -4.51 5.40
CA SER A 28 -1.76 -3.60 6.44
C SER A 28 -2.84 -2.65 5.93
N SER A 29 -3.36 -1.82 6.84
CA SER A 29 -4.30 -0.75 6.53
C SER A 29 -4.42 0.22 7.71
N LYS A 30 -5.15 1.31 7.48
CA LYS A 30 -5.55 2.24 8.53
C LYS A 30 -6.60 1.61 9.44
N ILE A 31 -6.70 2.12 10.67
CA ILE A 31 -7.57 1.59 11.73
C ILE A 31 -9.09 1.82 11.50
N ASP A 32 -9.46 2.62 10.50
CA ASP A 32 -10.86 2.89 10.17
C ASP A 32 -11.57 1.70 9.50
N THR A 33 -12.90 1.80 9.38
CA THR A 33 -13.73 0.74 8.79
C THR A 33 -13.34 0.45 7.33
N GLU A 34 -13.10 1.49 6.52
CA GLU A 34 -12.68 1.32 5.13
C GLU A 34 -11.31 0.63 5.04
N GLY A 35 -10.36 1.00 5.90
CA GLY A 35 -9.08 0.33 6.02
C GLY A 35 -9.22 -1.16 6.36
N GLY A 36 -10.14 -1.51 7.26
CA GLY A 36 -10.48 -2.91 7.52
C GLY A 36 -10.97 -3.65 6.27
N VAL A 37 -11.91 -3.06 5.54
CA VAL A 37 -12.46 -3.65 4.30
C VAL A 37 -11.39 -3.79 3.21
N LEU A 38 -10.71 -2.70 2.87
CA LEU A 38 -9.74 -2.68 1.77
C LEU A 38 -8.48 -3.51 2.08
N GLY A 39 -8.02 -3.51 3.33
CA GLY A 39 -6.92 -4.37 3.78
C GLY A 39 -7.25 -5.86 3.59
N ASN A 40 -8.45 -6.28 3.99
CA ASN A 40 -8.91 -7.65 3.80
C ASN A 40 -9.06 -8.02 2.32
N ILE A 41 -9.57 -7.11 1.48
CA ILE A 41 -9.66 -7.33 0.03
C ILE A 41 -8.26 -7.63 -0.56
N ILE A 42 -7.25 -6.80 -0.24
CA ILE A 42 -5.87 -7.00 -0.70
C ILE A 42 -5.35 -8.37 -0.25
N GLN A 43 -5.51 -8.69 1.04
CA GLN A 43 -5.02 -9.93 1.63
C GLN A 43 -5.66 -11.17 0.98
N LEU A 44 -6.98 -11.14 0.77
CA LEU A 44 -7.72 -12.23 0.12
C LEU A 44 -7.27 -12.44 -1.32
N VAL A 45 -7.08 -11.37 -2.09
CA VAL A 45 -6.60 -11.44 -3.48
C VAL A 45 -5.20 -12.05 -3.54
N LEU A 46 -4.28 -11.63 -2.67
CA LEU A 46 -2.92 -12.18 -2.62
C LEU A 46 -2.93 -13.68 -2.26
N ASN A 47 -3.65 -14.06 -1.21
CA ASN A 47 -3.75 -15.45 -0.78
C ASN A 47 -4.41 -16.35 -1.82
N ALA A 48 -5.45 -15.87 -2.50
CA ALA A 48 -6.11 -16.60 -3.59
C ALA A 48 -5.18 -16.86 -4.79
N ASN A 49 -4.09 -16.08 -4.91
CA ASN A 49 -3.07 -16.23 -5.94
C ASN A 49 -1.77 -16.87 -5.40
N ASN A 50 -1.85 -17.59 -4.28
CA ASN A 50 -0.74 -18.32 -3.64
C ASN A 50 0.43 -17.43 -3.18
N ILE A 51 0.20 -16.14 -2.98
CA ILE A 51 1.17 -15.24 -2.36
C ILE A 51 0.89 -15.25 -0.86
N LYS A 52 1.81 -15.80 -0.07
CA LYS A 52 1.65 -15.86 1.39
C LYS A 52 1.64 -14.44 1.98
N THR A 53 0.68 -14.16 2.86
CA THR A 53 0.57 -12.85 3.53
C THR A 53 0.59 -12.91 5.05
N THR A 54 1.22 -11.95 5.71
CA THR A 54 1.12 -11.72 7.16
C THR A 54 0.10 -10.62 7.39
N ASP A 55 -0.82 -10.84 8.32
CA ASP A 55 -1.87 -9.86 8.66
C ASP A 55 -1.35 -8.80 9.64
N ARG A 56 -1.40 -7.53 9.23
CA ARG A 56 -1.27 -6.34 10.08
C ARG A 56 -2.33 -5.29 9.73
N ILE A 57 -3.53 -5.73 9.36
CA ILE A 57 -4.68 -4.87 9.01
C ILE A 57 -5.09 -4.03 10.23
N GLN A 58 -5.57 -2.81 9.98
CA GLN A 58 -5.98 -1.84 11.01
C GLN A 58 -4.88 -1.48 12.03
N LEU A 59 -3.64 -1.30 11.55
CA LEU A 59 -2.45 -1.06 12.38
C LEU A 59 -2.52 0.27 13.17
N GLY A 60 -3.12 1.31 12.61
CA GLY A 60 -3.21 2.62 13.26
C GLY A 60 -3.68 3.73 12.33
N GLY A 61 -3.55 4.98 12.76
CA GLY A 61 -3.80 6.15 11.90
C GLY A 61 -2.74 6.33 10.82
N THR A 62 -2.97 7.25 9.88
CA THR A 62 -2.08 7.51 8.73
C THR A 62 -0.59 7.62 9.11
N PRO A 63 -0.17 8.38 10.14
CA PRO A 63 1.26 8.51 10.47
C PRO A 63 1.91 7.19 10.90
N VAL A 64 1.17 6.31 11.57
CA VAL A 64 1.66 5.00 12.03
C VAL A 64 1.93 4.09 10.84
N VAL A 65 0.93 3.97 9.95
CA VAL A 65 1.04 3.12 8.76
C VAL A 65 2.11 3.67 7.81
N ARG A 66 2.18 5.01 7.67
CA ARG A 66 3.19 5.66 6.84
C ARG A 66 4.61 5.40 7.33
N LYS A 67 4.84 5.51 8.64
CA LYS A 67 6.14 5.17 9.25
C LYS A 67 6.48 3.70 9.00
N ALA A 68 5.51 2.80 9.20
CA ALA A 68 5.70 1.37 9.04
C ALA A 68 6.12 0.99 7.61
N ILE A 69 5.47 1.53 6.56
CA ILE A 69 5.84 1.19 5.18
C ILE A 69 7.22 1.74 4.81
N THR A 70 7.55 2.97 5.24
CA THR A 70 8.88 3.55 4.96
C THR A 70 10.01 2.87 5.72
N ALA A 71 9.70 2.20 6.84
CA ALA A 71 10.65 1.42 7.62
C ALA A 71 10.75 -0.05 7.18
N GLY A 72 9.92 -0.50 6.22
CA GLY A 72 9.85 -1.89 5.78
C GLY A 72 9.19 -2.83 6.81
N GLU A 73 8.39 -2.30 7.73
CA GLU A 73 7.62 -3.09 8.71
C GLU A 73 6.29 -3.63 8.15
N ILE A 74 5.84 -3.07 7.04
CA ILE A 74 4.70 -3.51 6.22
C ILE A 74 5.05 -3.35 4.74
N ASP A 75 4.40 -4.13 3.86
CA ASP A 75 4.74 -4.17 2.43
C ASP A 75 3.68 -3.53 1.55
N ILE A 76 2.40 -3.64 1.92
CA ILE A 76 1.28 -3.13 1.12
C ILE A 76 0.12 -2.69 2.01
N TYR A 77 -0.50 -1.56 1.67
CA TYR A 77 -1.70 -1.05 2.31
C TYR A 77 -2.46 -0.10 1.37
N PRO A 78 -3.77 0.13 1.60
CA PRO A 78 -4.54 1.13 0.87
C PRO A 78 -4.28 2.55 1.39
N GLU A 79 -3.94 3.48 0.49
CA GLU A 79 -3.70 4.90 0.79
C GLU A 79 -4.50 5.81 -0.16
N TYR A 80 -4.81 7.02 0.30
CA TYR A 80 -5.55 8.03 -0.45
C TYR A 80 -4.59 9.04 -1.09
N THR A 81 -4.78 9.32 -2.37
CA THR A 81 -3.90 10.18 -3.18
C THR A 81 -3.68 11.57 -2.58
N GLY A 82 -4.74 12.19 -2.05
CA GLY A 82 -4.67 13.51 -1.43
C GLY A 82 -3.76 13.59 -0.20
N ASN A 83 -3.47 12.48 0.49
CA ASN A 83 -2.57 12.51 1.65
C ASN A 83 -1.10 12.79 1.25
N ALA A 84 -0.72 12.53 0.00
CA ALA A 84 0.60 12.85 -0.51
C ALA A 84 0.88 14.37 -0.45
N ALA A 85 -0.16 15.21 -0.45
CA ALA A 85 -0.04 16.65 -0.21
C ALA A 85 0.66 16.95 1.13
N PHE A 86 0.40 16.15 2.17
CA PHE A 86 0.99 16.33 3.49
C PHE A 86 2.31 15.58 3.65
N PHE A 87 2.45 14.40 3.01
CA PHE A 87 3.70 13.63 3.06
C PHE A 87 4.89 14.37 2.43
N PHE A 88 4.62 15.23 1.45
CA PHE A 88 5.64 15.93 0.67
C PHE A 88 5.54 17.45 0.77
N GLU A 89 4.86 17.97 1.80
CA GLU A 89 4.78 19.42 2.11
C GLU A 89 4.27 20.27 0.93
N LYS A 90 3.21 19.79 0.27
CA LYS A 90 2.59 20.39 -0.93
C LYS A 90 1.08 20.63 -0.74
N ALA A 91 0.64 20.97 0.47
CA ALA A 91 -0.77 21.08 0.83
C ALA A 91 -1.59 21.99 -0.13
N ASP A 92 -0.97 23.08 -0.61
CA ASP A 92 -1.66 24.09 -1.42
C ASP A 92 -1.59 23.83 -2.94
N ASP A 93 -0.96 22.74 -3.38
CA ASP A 93 -0.84 22.43 -4.81
C ASP A 93 -2.23 22.12 -5.42
N PRO A 94 -2.67 22.83 -6.47
CA PRO A 94 -3.97 22.59 -7.10
C PRO A 94 -4.08 21.20 -7.75
N ALA A 95 -2.97 20.50 -7.99
CA ALA A 95 -2.97 19.13 -8.51
C ALA A 95 -3.82 18.17 -7.66
N TRP A 96 -3.93 18.40 -6.34
CA TRP A 96 -4.70 17.55 -5.43
C TRP A 96 -6.22 17.63 -5.61
N LYS A 97 -6.71 18.60 -6.40
CA LYS A 97 -8.15 18.77 -6.70
C LYS A 97 -8.58 18.05 -7.99
N ASP A 98 -7.63 17.48 -8.73
CA ASP A 98 -7.87 16.71 -9.94
C ASP A 98 -7.44 15.26 -9.68
N ALA A 99 -8.36 14.30 -9.83
CA ALA A 99 -8.12 12.92 -9.43
C ALA A 99 -6.92 12.28 -10.17
N ALA A 100 -6.77 12.56 -11.48
CA ALA A 100 -5.70 12.00 -12.29
C ALA A 100 -4.35 12.64 -11.92
N LYS A 101 -4.32 13.97 -11.78
CA LYS A 101 -3.09 14.67 -11.38
C LYS A 101 -2.67 14.32 -9.95
N ALA A 102 -3.61 14.21 -9.02
CA ALA A 102 -3.35 13.80 -7.64
C ALA A 102 -2.70 12.40 -7.61
N TYR A 103 -3.25 11.44 -8.37
CA TYR A 103 -2.69 10.10 -8.48
C TYR A 103 -1.27 10.10 -9.06
N GLU A 104 -1.06 10.71 -10.22
CA GLU A 104 0.26 10.72 -10.87
C GLU A 104 1.31 11.45 -10.04
N THR A 105 0.92 12.54 -9.37
CA THR A 105 1.80 13.30 -8.48
C THR A 105 2.19 12.47 -7.26
N ALA A 106 1.22 11.85 -6.57
CA ALA A 106 1.48 10.97 -5.43
C ALA A 106 2.40 9.81 -5.80
N LYS A 107 2.09 9.14 -6.91
CA LYS A 107 2.87 8.02 -7.46
C LYS A 107 4.33 8.41 -7.72
N LYS A 108 4.55 9.54 -8.39
CA LYS A 108 5.89 10.01 -8.72
C LYS A 108 6.69 10.37 -7.46
N LEU A 109 6.12 11.20 -6.59
CA LEU A 109 6.80 11.69 -5.39
C LEU A 109 7.19 10.52 -4.47
N ASP A 110 6.30 9.56 -4.29
CA ASP A 110 6.53 8.46 -3.38
C ASP A 110 7.53 7.42 -3.90
N TYR A 111 7.51 7.17 -5.22
CA TYR A 111 8.52 6.34 -5.84
C TYR A 111 9.91 6.99 -5.77
N ASP A 112 10.00 8.29 -6.08
CA ASP A 112 11.26 9.03 -6.09
C ASP A 112 11.88 9.07 -4.68
N ALA A 113 11.08 9.36 -3.64
CA ALA A 113 11.56 9.49 -2.26
C ALA A 113 11.74 8.15 -1.53
N ASN A 114 10.77 7.24 -1.64
CA ASN A 114 10.69 6.06 -0.76
C ASN A 114 10.65 4.72 -1.51
N LYS A 115 10.68 4.76 -2.85
CA LYS A 115 10.53 3.56 -3.71
C LYS A 115 9.21 2.82 -3.47
N ILE A 116 8.19 3.53 -3.00
CA ILE A 116 6.83 3.00 -2.82
C ILE A 116 6.08 3.14 -4.15
N VAL A 117 5.52 2.03 -4.63
CA VAL A 117 4.78 1.98 -5.90
C VAL A 117 3.29 2.11 -5.64
N TRP A 118 2.68 3.14 -6.21
CA TRP A 118 1.23 3.31 -6.20
C TRP A 118 0.58 2.50 -7.33
N LEU A 119 -0.30 1.58 -6.96
CA LEU A 119 -1.07 0.71 -7.89
C LEU A 119 -2.27 1.46 -8.48
N SER A 120 -3.12 0.77 -9.23
CA SER A 120 -4.35 1.35 -9.79
C SER A 120 -5.26 1.89 -8.67
N PRO A 121 -5.69 3.16 -8.73
CA PRO A 121 -6.57 3.73 -7.72
C PRO A 121 -8.02 3.31 -7.95
N ALA A 122 -8.82 3.30 -6.87
CA ALA A 122 -10.27 3.20 -6.99
C ALA A 122 -10.86 4.49 -7.58
N PRO A 123 -12.03 4.44 -8.25
CA PRO A 123 -12.71 5.64 -8.76
C PRO A 123 -13.43 6.44 -7.68
N ALA A 124 -13.51 5.95 -6.43
CA ALA A 124 -14.19 6.61 -5.33
C ALA A 124 -13.36 7.78 -4.77
N ASN A 125 -14.02 8.90 -4.48
CA ASN A 125 -13.41 10.05 -3.82
C ASN A 125 -13.95 10.19 -2.38
N ASN A 126 -13.24 9.59 -1.42
CA ASN A 126 -13.56 9.69 -0.01
C ASN A 126 -13.08 11.04 0.55
N THR A 127 -13.88 12.07 0.35
CA THR A 127 -13.61 13.44 0.79
C THR A 127 -14.87 14.07 1.39
N TRP A 128 -14.72 15.25 1.97
CA TRP A 128 -15.86 16.01 2.49
C TRP A 128 -16.82 16.37 1.36
N ALA A 129 -18.07 15.97 1.54
CA ALA A 129 -19.18 16.25 0.65
C ALA A 129 -20.48 16.42 1.44
N ILE A 130 -21.53 16.89 0.79
CA ILE A 130 -22.89 16.94 1.36
C ILE A 130 -23.67 15.76 0.79
N ALA A 131 -24.20 14.92 1.68
CA ALA A 131 -25.15 13.88 1.31
C ALA A 131 -26.57 14.39 1.51
N LEU A 132 -27.41 14.24 0.49
CA LEU A 132 -28.84 14.53 0.57
C LEU A 132 -29.63 13.22 0.72
N ARG A 133 -30.82 13.33 1.32
CA ARG A 133 -31.80 12.25 1.31
C ARG A 133 -32.20 11.94 -0.13
N LYS A 134 -32.36 10.65 -0.44
CA LYS A 134 -32.71 10.19 -1.79
C LYS A 134 -34.02 10.79 -2.29
N GLU A 135 -35.00 10.98 -1.42
CA GLU A 135 -36.28 11.58 -1.80
C GLU A 135 -36.11 13.04 -2.25
N VAL A 136 -35.22 13.80 -1.58
CA VAL A 136 -34.91 15.18 -1.95
C VAL A 136 -34.22 15.24 -3.32
N THR A 137 -33.26 14.35 -3.59
CA THR A 137 -32.57 14.31 -4.89
C THR A 137 -33.52 13.90 -6.01
N ASP A 138 -34.33 12.86 -5.79
CA ASP A 138 -35.23 12.30 -6.80
C ASP A 138 -36.35 13.30 -7.18
N GLU A 139 -36.93 14.01 -6.19
CA GLU A 139 -37.97 15.02 -6.42
C GLU A 139 -37.43 16.28 -7.13
N ASN A 140 -36.23 16.73 -6.78
CA ASN A 140 -35.68 18.01 -7.24
C ASN A 140 -34.70 17.87 -8.41
N LYS A 141 -34.44 16.64 -8.88
CA LYS A 141 -33.47 16.33 -9.96
C LYS A 141 -32.08 16.90 -9.67
N LEU A 142 -31.64 16.74 -8.43
CA LEU A 142 -30.32 17.12 -7.94
C LEU A 142 -29.35 15.95 -8.02
#